data_AF-I1YG26-F1
#
_entry.id   AF-I1YG26-F1
#
_cell.length_a   1.000
_cell.length_b   1.000
_cell.length_c   1.000
_cell.angle_alpha   90.00
_cell.angle_beta   90.00
_cell.angle_gamma   90.00
#
_symmetry.space_group_name_H-M   'P 1'
#
loop_
_entity.id
_entity.type
_entity.pdbx_description
1 polymer ?
#
loop_
_entity_poly.entity_id
_entity_poly.type
_entity_poly.pdbx_seq_one_letter_code
_entity_poly.pdbx_strand_id
1 'polypeptide(L)' 'MDEAVLMILVKQYADRFGITFSSSHLDDVNKKHQLVKLMQQALAGERGPVTDTDLEAD' A
#
# COMPACT_ATOMS: atom_id res chain seq x y z
N MET A 1 -13.09 -3.57 -3.17
CA MET A 1 -12.77 -2.64 -2.07
C MET A 1 -13.14 -1.24 -2.52
N ASP A 2 -13.78 -0.46 -1.66
CA ASP A 2 -14.19 0.90 -1.95
C ASP A 2 -12.95 1.85 -2.07
N GLU A 3 -12.99 2.80 -2.99
CA GLU A 3 -11.88 3.73 -3.23
C GLU A 3 -11.62 4.68 -2.06
N ALA A 4 -12.66 5.09 -1.33
CA ALA A 4 -12.50 5.92 -0.13
C ALA A 4 -11.78 5.15 0.98
N VAL A 5 -12.08 3.86 1.12
CA VAL A 5 -11.38 2.98 2.09
C VAL A 5 -9.90 2.84 1.71
N LEU A 6 -9.59 2.66 0.42
CA LEU A 6 -8.20 2.64 -0.05
C LEU A 6 -7.49 3.95 0.24
N MET A 7 -8.11 5.09 -0.06
CA MET A 7 -7.54 6.43 0.20
C MET A 7 -7.22 6.63 1.68
N ILE A 8 -8.10 6.19 2.58
CA ILE A 8 -7.85 6.25 4.03
C ILE A 8 -6.64 5.39 4.41
N LEU A 9 -6.55 4.17 3.88
CA LEU A 9 -5.42 3.27 4.16
C LEU A 9 -4.09 3.86 3.67
N VAL A 10 -4.06 4.35 2.43
CA VAL A 10 -2.87 5.00 1.84
C VAL A 10 -2.46 6.21 2.68
N LYS A 11 -3.42 7.03 3.10
CA LYS A 11 -3.16 8.19 3.96
C LYS A 11 -2.58 7.78 5.33
N GLN A 12 -3.19 6.80 6.00
CA GLN A 12 -2.66 6.28 7.28
C GLN A 12 -1.24 5.74 7.14
N TYR A 13 -0.98 5.08 6.01
CA TYR A 13 0.34 4.56 5.69
C TYR A 13 1.37 5.66 5.52
N ALA A 14 1.05 6.67 4.70
CA ALA A 14 1.91 7.82 4.45
C ALA A 14 2.16 8.62 5.74
N ASP A 15 1.13 8.85 6.55
CA ASP A 15 1.24 9.57 7.83
C ASP A 15 2.16 8.82 8.83
N ARG A 16 2.23 7.48 8.76
CA ARG A 16 3.09 6.67 9.65
C ARG A 16 4.53 6.54 9.16
N PHE A 17 4.73 6.30 7.86
CA PHE A 17 6.03 5.92 7.31
C PHE A 17 6.68 6.98 6.41
N GLY A 18 5.94 8.04 6.05
CA GLY A 18 6.42 9.06 5.11
C GLY A 18 6.56 8.57 3.67
N ILE A 19 5.88 7.47 3.31
CA ILE A 19 5.98 6.82 2.00
C ILE A 19 4.67 6.97 1.23
N THR A 20 4.80 7.31 -0.05
CA THR A 20 3.70 7.36 -1.02
C THR A 20 3.98 6.39 -2.17
N PHE A 21 2.95 5.99 -2.90
CA PHE A 21 3.04 5.03 -4.01
C PHE A 21 2.63 5.66 -5.33
N SER A 22 3.17 5.13 -6.43
CA SER A 22 2.72 5.51 -7.77
C SER A 22 1.24 5.18 -7.99
N SER A 23 0.50 6.09 -8.63
CA SER A 23 -0.90 5.86 -9.00
C SER A 23 -1.07 4.65 -9.92
N SER A 24 -0.06 4.34 -10.75
CA SER A 24 -0.10 3.20 -11.67
C SER A 24 -0.28 1.85 -10.97
N HIS A 25 0.18 1.72 -9.72
CA HIS A 25 0.00 0.52 -8.92
C HIS A 25 -1.41 0.38 -8.32
N LEU A 26 -2.15 1.49 -8.22
CA LEU A 26 -3.53 1.51 -7.75
C LEU A 26 -4.52 1.20 -8.89
N ASP A 27 -4.11 1.42 -10.14
CA ASP A 27 -4.91 1.14 -11.33
C ASP A 27 -4.87 -0.34 -11.75
N ASP A 28 -3.81 -1.06 -11.38
CA ASP A 28 -3.69 -2.51 -11.56
C ASP A 28 -4.36 -3.26 -10.39
N VAL A 29 -5.37 -4.06 -10.68
CA VAL A 29 -6.16 -4.77 -9.65
C VAL A 29 -5.31 -5.74 -8.82
N ASN A 30 -4.34 -6.42 -9.42
CA ASN A 30 -3.47 -7.36 -8.73
C ASN A 30 -2.49 -6.63 -7.82
N LYS A 31 -1.81 -5.61 -8.37
CA LYS A 31 -0.86 -4.80 -7.59
C LYS A 31 -1.55 -4.03 -6.47
N LYS A 32 -2.76 -3.54 -6.69
CA LYS A 32 -3.59 -2.90 -5.67
C LYS A 32 -3.90 -3.84 -4.52
N HIS A 33 -4.33 -5.07 -4.79
CA HIS A 33 -4.59 -6.05 -3.73
C HIS A 33 -3.32 -6.43 -2.95
N GLN A 34 -2.21 -6.61 -3.66
CA GLN A 34 -0.91 -6.87 -3.03
C GLN A 34 -0.49 -5.71 -2.13
N LEU A 35 -0.55 -4.48 -2.64
CA LEU A 35 -0.21 -3.27 -1.90
C LEU A 35 -1.04 -3.13 -0.62
N VAL A 36 -2.35 -3.32 -0.70
CA VAL A 36 -3.25 -3.27 0.46
C VAL A 36 -2.84 -4.26 1.53
N LYS A 37 -2.58 -5.52 1.14
CA LYS A 37 -2.14 -6.56 2.07
C LYS A 37 -0.83 -6.17 2.76
N LEU A 38 0.14 -5.71 1.99
CA LEU A 38 1.46 -5.32 2.50
C LEU A 38 1.38 -4.10 3.44
N MET A 39 0.58 -3.09 3.08
CA MET A 39 0.31 -1.93 3.95
C MET A 39 -0.31 -2.34 5.28
N GLN A 40 -1.30 -3.24 5.25
CA GLN A 40 -1.95 -3.72 6.48
C GLN A 40 -0.98 -4.45 7.40
N GLN A 41 -0.12 -5.33 6.86
CA GLN A 41 0.90 -6.02 7.65
C GLN A 41 1.90 -5.04 8.28
N ALA A 42 2.34 -4.03 7.53
CA ALA A 42 3.24 -3.00 8.06
C ALA A 42 2.58 -2.11 9.11
N LEU A 43 1.31 -1.72 8.92
CA LEU A 43 0.54 -0.95 9.93
C LEU A 43 0.29 -1.76 11.21
N ALA A 44 0.09 -3.08 11.09
CA ALA A 44 -0.02 -4.00 12.21
C ALA A 44 1.32 -4.27 12.92
N GLY A 45 2.45 -3.83 12.35
CA GLY A 45 3.79 -4.04 12.89
C GLY A 45 4.37 -5.43 12.61
N GLU A 46 3.74 -6.21 11.74
CA GLU A 46 4.19 -7.55 11.33
C GLU A 46 5.39 -7.51 10.38
N ARG A 47 5.59 -6.37 9.71
CA ARG A 47 6.76 -6.10 8.85
C ARG A 47 7.15 -4.62 8.88
N GLY A 48 8.33 -4.33 8.33
CA GLY A 48 8.77 -2.96 8.05
C GLY A 48 8.00 -2.32 6.89
N PRO A 49 8.31 -1.05 6.58
CA PRO A 49 7.68 -0.33 5.49
C PRO A 49 7.84 -1.07 4.14
N VAL A 50 6.94 -0.72 3.23
CA VAL A 50 6.72 -1.28 1.90
C VAL A 50 6.88 -0.10 0.95
N THR A 51 7.51 -0.34 -0.18
CA THR A 51 7.78 0.65 -1.22
C THR A 51 7.32 0.13 -2.57
N ASP A 52 7.36 0.96 -3.61
CA ASP A 52 7.04 0.53 -4.97
C ASP A 52 7.89 -0.68 -5.42
N THR A 53 9.12 -0.82 -4.92
CA THR A 53 9.99 -1.97 -5.23
C THR A 53 9.42 -3.30 -4.74
N ASP A 54 8.65 -3.32 -3.65
CA ASP A 54 7.96 -4.53 -3.17
C ASP A 54 6.81 -4.98 -4.11
N LEU A 55 6.38 -4.11 -5.03
CA LEU A 55 5.33 -4.36 -6.02
C LEU A 55 5.90 -4.71 -7.41
N GLU A 56 7.22 -4.60 -7.59
CA GLU A 56 7.92 -4.94 -8.83
C GLU A 56 8.48 -6.38 -8.83
N ALA A 57 8.56 -7.01 -7.66
CA ALA A 57 8.97 -8.41 -7.55
C ALA A 57 7.77 -9.33 -7.87
N ASP A 58 7.66 -9.70 -9.15
CA ASP A 58 6.92 -10.86 -9.67
C ASP A 58 7.95 -11.87 -10.25
#